data_AF-A0A285PU61-F1
#
_entry.id   AF-A0A285PU61-F1
#
_cell.length_a   1.000
_cell.length_b   1.000
_cell.length_c   1.000
_cell.angle_alpha   90.00
_cell.angle_beta   90.00
_cell.angle_gamma   90.00
#
_symmetry.space_group_name_H-M   'P 1'
#
loop_
_entity.id
_entity.type
_entity.pdbx_description
1 polymer ?
#
loop_
_entity_poly.entity_id
_entity_poly.type
_entity_poly.pdbx_seq_one_letter_code
_entity_poly.pdbx_strand_id
1 'polypeptide(L)'
;MNKNNSLEVIKDCTTYIENHLQDTLTAESLASRYGYSLYHFCHIFKICCDMSPGKYIRLLRLEKAKKDILSGMSITQAGFDNGFETSSGFSKAFRKEYGISAREYLKQNKESEVLIMLHVEIKTLQSQTALGYEIPGEYDSDYSKSGAYWNHINFKEYPAYPEGIHDYGEVGLWTHPDHISGELHYFFGFLTDSTEIPEGFHKVEIPAGRYAVFTIKSQETPEKMADAVRDGWRYVFTEWLCTQKEYKISHQGMCFECYQGEEAYLYLPVIDL
;
A
#
# COMPACT_ATOMS: atom_id res chain seq x y z
N MET A 1 -6.69 41.03 6.57
CA MET A 1 -5.62 40.09 6.13
C MET A 1 -6.18 39.23 5.02
N ASN A 2 -5.47 39.11 3.89
CA ASN A 2 -5.88 38.31 2.73
C ASN A 2 -5.69 36.81 3.00
N LYS A 3 -6.68 35.97 2.63
CA LYS A 3 -6.62 34.50 2.75
C LYS A 3 -5.36 33.89 2.12
N ASN A 4 -4.82 34.48 1.05
CA ASN A 4 -3.62 33.98 0.38
C ASN A 4 -2.36 34.06 1.26
N ASN A 5 -2.24 35.07 2.13
CA ASN A 5 -1.09 35.22 3.03
C ASN A 5 -1.12 34.15 4.14
N SER A 6 -2.30 33.86 4.69
CA SER A 6 -2.45 32.82 5.71
C SER A 6 -2.06 31.42 5.20
N LEU A 7 -2.37 31.10 3.94
CA LEU A 7 -2.03 29.79 3.36
C LEU A 7 -0.51 29.63 3.19
N GLU A 8 0.19 30.67 2.73
CA GLU A 8 1.65 30.68 2.59
C GLU A 8 2.33 30.53 3.96
N VAL A 9 1.86 31.28 4.97
CA VAL A 9 2.35 31.15 6.35
C VAL A 9 2.18 29.73 6.90
N ILE A 10 1.01 29.10 6.67
CA ILE A 10 0.80 27.74 7.15
C ILE A 10 1.66 26.73 6.39
N LYS A 11 1.86 26.92 5.09
CA LYS A 11 2.77 26.07 4.29
C LYS A 11 4.19 26.13 4.84
N ASP A 12 4.72 27.33 5.05
CA ASP A 12 6.05 27.52 5.64
C ASP A 12 6.12 26.94 7.07
N CYS A 13 5.04 27.10 7.85
CA CYS A 13 4.92 26.48 9.17
C CYS A 13 4.98 24.95 9.12
N THR A 14 4.30 24.30 8.18
CA THR A 14 4.35 22.84 8.04
C THR A 14 5.75 22.36 7.67
N THR A 15 6.42 23.03 6.74
CA THR A 15 7.82 22.74 6.38
C THR A 15 8.76 22.96 7.57
N TYR A 16 8.55 24.00 8.38
CA TYR A 16 9.32 24.19 9.61
C TYR A 16 9.09 23.03 10.59
N ILE A 17 7.85 22.61 10.82
CA ILE A 17 7.54 21.50 11.73
C ILE A 17 8.27 20.22 11.29
N GLU A 18 8.23 19.87 10.00
CA GLU A 18 8.88 18.68 9.44
C GLU A 18 10.39 18.65 9.69
N ASN A 19 11.06 19.81 9.59
CA ASN A 19 12.50 19.94 9.81
C ASN A 19 12.90 20.00 11.30
N HIS A 20 11.93 20.21 12.20
CA HIS A 20 12.15 20.44 13.62
C HIS A 20 11.38 19.47 14.54
N LEU A 21 11.04 18.27 14.05
CA LEU A 21 10.21 17.31 14.81
C LEU A 21 10.80 16.87 16.16
N GLN A 22 12.12 16.93 16.32
CA GLN A 22 12.83 16.59 17.56
C GLN A 22 12.76 17.70 18.61
N ASP A 23 12.49 18.93 18.19
CA ASP A 23 12.44 20.08 19.08
C ASP A 23 11.15 20.10 19.89
N THR A 24 11.13 20.82 21.01
CA THR A 24 9.90 21.10 21.76
C THR A 24 9.03 22.09 20.99
N LEU A 25 8.19 21.57 20.10
CA LEU A 25 7.21 22.35 19.34
C LEU A 25 5.88 22.43 20.09
N THR A 26 5.37 23.65 20.29
CA THR A 26 4.03 23.91 20.84
C THR A 26 3.27 24.84 19.91
N ALA A 27 1.94 24.89 20.04
CA ALA A 27 1.14 25.81 19.25
C ALA A 27 1.49 27.28 19.57
N GLU A 28 1.89 27.56 20.82
CA GLU A 28 2.34 28.86 21.30
C GLU A 28 3.67 29.27 20.66
N SER A 29 4.65 28.36 20.58
CA SER A 29 5.95 28.64 19.97
C SER A 29 5.83 28.89 18.47
N LEU A 30 4.98 28.11 17.79
CA LEU A 30 4.66 28.29 16.38
C LEU A 30 3.91 29.61 16.13
N ALA A 31 2.87 29.91 16.91
CA ALA A 31 2.12 31.16 16.77
C ALA A 31 3.04 32.38 16.93
N SER A 32 3.89 32.36 17.96
CA SER A 32 4.84 33.44 18.23
C SER A 32 5.85 33.61 17.09
N ARG A 33 6.38 32.51 16.53
CA ARG A 33 7.32 32.52 15.40
C ARG A 33 6.74 33.22 14.17
N TYR A 34 5.48 33.00 13.87
CA TYR A 34 4.82 33.56 12.69
C TYR A 34 4.09 34.89 12.96
N GLY A 35 4.21 35.44 14.18
CA GLY A 35 3.61 36.74 14.53
C GLY A 35 2.10 36.70 14.78
N TYR A 36 1.55 35.55 15.16
CA TYR A 36 0.13 35.35 15.44
C TYR A 36 -0.15 35.21 16.94
N SER A 37 -1.35 35.62 17.37
CA SER A 37 -1.88 35.16 18.65
C SER A 37 -2.18 33.66 18.57
N LEU A 38 -2.03 32.94 19.70
CA LEU A 38 -2.29 31.50 19.77
C LEU A 38 -3.67 31.12 19.21
N TYR A 39 -4.70 31.86 19.60
CA TYR A 39 -6.07 31.61 19.15
C TYR A 39 -6.20 31.74 17.63
N HIS A 40 -5.67 32.83 17.06
CA HIS A 40 -5.78 33.08 15.63
C HIS A 40 -4.97 32.06 14.81
N PHE A 41 -3.76 31.72 15.29
CA PHE A 41 -2.92 30.70 14.68
C PHE A 41 -3.61 29.33 14.63
N CYS A 42 -4.11 28.84 15.77
CA CYS A 42 -4.81 27.56 15.84
C CYS A 42 -6.05 27.52 14.94
N HIS A 43 -6.78 28.63 14.85
CA HIS A 43 -7.96 28.73 13.98
C HIS A 43 -7.58 28.63 12.49
N ILE A 44 -6.57 29.38 12.04
CA ILE A 44 -6.10 29.34 10.65
C ILE A 44 -5.49 27.96 10.33
N PHE A 45 -4.64 27.44 11.21
CA PHE A 45 -4.01 26.12 11.03
C PHE A 45 -5.08 25.03 10.86
N LYS A 46 -6.14 25.07 11.68
CA LYS A 46 -7.25 24.12 11.54
C LYS A 46 -8.00 24.28 10.21
N ILE A 47 -8.21 25.50 9.73
CA ILE A 47 -8.84 25.73 8.42
C ILE A 47 -7.98 25.17 7.28
N CYS A 48 -6.66 25.34 7.37
CA CYS A 48 -5.72 24.94 6.30
C CYS A 48 -5.36 23.44 6.33
N CYS A 49 -5.24 22.84 7.50
CA CYS A 49 -4.73 21.47 7.67
C CYS A 49 -5.78 20.49 8.21
N ASP A 50 -7.02 20.94 8.43
CA ASP A 50 -8.13 20.18 9.02
C ASP A 50 -7.82 19.55 10.39
N MET A 51 -6.84 20.09 11.11
CA MET A 51 -6.45 19.59 12.43
C MET A 51 -5.75 20.66 13.27
N SER A 52 -5.61 20.40 14.57
CA SER A 52 -4.82 21.28 15.43
C SER A 52 -3.32 21.11 15.16
N PRO A 53 -2.50 22.16 15.40
CA PRO A 53 -1.04 22.06 15.29
C PRO A 53 -0.46 20.89 16.10
N GLY A 54 -0.94 20.69 17.33
CA GLY A 54 -0.48 19.59 18.18
C GLY A 54 -0.83 18.20 17.65
N LYS A 55 -1.99 18.03 16.98
CA LYS A 55 -2.32 16.76 16.31
C LYS A 55 -1.39 16.55 15.10
N TYR A 56 -1.16 17.59 14.30
CA TYR A 56 -0.30 17.55 13.13
C TYR A 56 1.15 17.15 13.48
N ILE A 57 1.76 17.84 14.47
CA ILE A 57 3.10 17.51 14.97
C ILE A 57 3.15 16.04 15.43
N ARG A 58 2.16 15.59 16.20
CA ARG A 58 2.13 14.21 16.71
C ARG A 58 2.03 13.19 15.58
N LEU A 59 1.23 13.45 14.55
CA LEU A 59 1.13 12.57 13.39
C LEU A 59 2.47 12.42 12.66
N LEU A 60 3.14 13.53 12.37
CA LEU A 60 4.45 13.50 11.71
C LEU A 60 5.50 12.75 12.53
N ARG A 61 5.50 12.96 13.86
CA ARG A 61 6.38 12.21 14.78
C ARG A 61 6.10 10.72 14.76
N LEU A 62 4.82 10.31 14.77
CA LEU A 62 4.42 8.91 14.69
C LEU A 62 4.82 8.29 13.35
N GLU A 63 4.60 8.99 12.24
CA GLU A 63 4.96 8.52 10.89
C GLU A 63 6.48 8.32 10.74
N LYS A 64 7.28 9.23 11.29
CA LYS A 64 8.75 9.09 11.26
C LYS A 64 9.23 8.00 12.21
N ALA A 65 8.70 7.93 13.44
CA ALA A 65 9.00 6.85 14.38
C ALA A 65 8.63 5.47 13.81
N LYS A 66 7.52 5.37 13.08
CA LYS A 66 7.11 4.15 12.37
C LYS A 66 8.19 3.72 11.38
N LYS A 67 8.68 4.63 10.54
CA LYS A 67 9.78 4.36 9.58
C LYS A 67 11.06 3.93 10.29
N ASP A 68 11.42 4.60 11.38
CA ASP A 68 12.62 4.27 12.15
C ASP A 68 12.51 2.87 12.78
N ILE A 69 11.35 2.52 13.33
CA ILE A 69 11.06 1.18 13.87
C ILE A 69 11.22 0.10 12.79
N LEU A 70 10.67 0.33 11.59
CA LEU A 70 10.82 -0.58 10.46
C LEU A 70 12.28 -0.67 10.00
N SER A 71 13.06 0.39 10.09
CA SER A 71 14.50 0.36 9.79
C SER A 71 15.36 -0.39 10.84
N GLY A 72 14.73 -1.02 11.84
CA GLY A 72 15.40 -1.79 12.89
C GLY A 72 15.71 -1.02 14.18
N MET A 73 15.29 0.25 14.29
CA MET A 73 15.43 1.00 15.53
C MET A 73 14.54 0.42 16.62
N SER A 74 15.03 0.41 17.87
CA SER A 74 14.19 -0.01 18.99
C SER A 74 12.98 0.90 19.15
N ILE A 75 11.81 0.34 19.45
CA ILE A 75 10.54 1.07 19.65
C ILE A 75 10.71 2.24 20.63
N THR A 76 11.46 2.00 21.70
CA THR A 76 11.76 3.02 22.71
C THR A 76 12.60 4.16 22.12
N GLN A 77 13.70 3.83 21.43
CA GLN A 77 14.56 4.83 20.82
C GLN A 77 13.82 5.63 19.75
N ALA A 78 13.04 4.97 18.89
CA ALA A 78 12.26 5.63 17.84
C ALA A 78 11.22 6.61 18.40
N GLY A 79 10.61 6.29 19.55
CA GLY A 79 9.76 7.25 20.25
C GLY A 79 10.54 8.50 20.67
N PHE A 80 11.68 8.31 21.34
CA PHE A 80 12.50 9.43 21.84
C PHE A 80 13.09 10.28 20.71
N ASP A 81 13.68 9.66 19.69
CA ASP A 81 14.30 10.33 18.54
C ASP A 81 13.30 11.07 17.66
N ASN A 82 12.00 10.83 17.87
CA ASN A 82 10.91 11.54 17.21
C ASN A 82 10.11 12.40 18.18
N GLY A 83 10.72 12.88 19.27
CA GLY A 83 10.17 13.93 20.11
C GLY A 83 9.05 13.50 21.06
N PHE A 84 8.98 12.21 21.43
CA PHE A 84 8.17 11.76 22.56
C PHE A 84 9.01 11.74 23.85
N GLU A 85 8.51 12.40 24.89
CA GLU A 85 9.21 12.48 26.19
C GLU A 85 9.20 11.16 26.97
N THR A 86 8.28 10.25 26.68
CA THR A 86 8.17 8.96 27.38
C THR A 86 7.72 7.85 26.44
N SER A 87 8.24 6.64 26.67
CA SER A 87 7.82 5.44 25.95
C SER A 87 6.32 5.13 26.10
N SER A 88 5.75 5.45 27.25
CA SER A 88 4.30 5.28 27.53
C SER A 88 3.46 6.26 26.72
N GLY A 89 3.91 7.52 26.63
CA GLY A 89 3.28 8.55 25.79
C GLY A 89 3.30 8.15 24.31
N PHE A 90 4.46 7.69 23.83
CA PHE A 90 4.61 7.14 22.48
C PHE A 90 3.65 5.96 22.23
N SER A 91 3.70 4.93 23.08
CA SER A 91 2.90 3.71 22.89
C SER A 91 1.39 3.99 22.85
N LYS A 92 0.90 4.89 23.72
CA LYS A 92 -0.50 5.31 23.72
C LYS A 92 -0.87 6.07 22.46
N ALA A 93 -0.02 6.99 22.02
CA ALA A 93 -0.23 7.77 20.81
C ALA A 93 -0.23 6.86 19.57
N PHE A 94 0.75 5.95 19.47
CA PHE A 94 0.89 5.01 18.36
C PHE A 94 -0.35 4.10 18.26
N ARG A 95 -0.76 3.48 19.38
CA ARG A 95 -1.96 2.62 19.38
C ARG A 95 -3.24 3.38 19.06
N LYS A 96 -3.36 4.63 19.51
CA LYS A 96 -4.51 5.47 19.21
C LYS A 96 -4.60 5.80 17.72
N GLU A 97 -3.47 5.98 17.05
CA GLU A 97 -3.42 6.35 15.64
C GLU A 97 -3.55 5.14 14.72
N TYR A 98 -2.83 4.05 15.01
CA TYR A 98 -2.73 2.89 14.13
C TYR A 98 -3.57 1.67 14.57
N GLY A 99 -4.34 1.78 15.65
CA GLY A 99 -5.20 0.71 16.16
C GLY A 99 -4.47 -0.42 16.91
N ILE A 100 -3.19 -0.66 16.61
CA ILE A 100 -2.35 -1.71 17.23
C ILE A 100 -1.10 -1.13 17.90
N SER A 101 -0.43 -1.91 18.75
CA SER A 101 0.82 -1.48 19.37
C SER A 101 1.97 -1.46 18.36
N ALA A 102 2.99 -0.62 18.60
CA ALA A 102 4.20 -0.59 17.79
C ALA A 102 4.94 -1.94 17.74
N ARG A 103 4.80 -2.77 18.79
CA ARG A 103 5.37 -4.12 18.83
C ARG A 103 4.61 -5.09 17.93
N GLU A 104 3.28 -5.03 17.96
CA GLU A 104 2.45 -5.83 17.05
C GLU A 104 2.65 -5.39 15.61
N TYR A 105 2.74 -4.07 15.37
CA TYR A 105 3.07 -3.52 14.06
C TYR A 105 4.43 -4.01 13.55
N LEU A 106 5.47 -3.97 14.40
CA LEU A 106 6.79 -4.50 14.06
C LEU A 106 6.76 -6.02 13.88
N LYS A 107 5.95 -6.77 14.64
CA LYS A 107 5.83 -8.22 14.49
C LYS A 107 5.18 -8.57 13.15
N GLN A 108 4.07 -7.90 12.80
CA GLN A 108 3.42 -8.07 11.49
C GLN A 108 4.39 -7.72 10.37
N ASN A 109 5.11 -6.60 10.47
CA ASN A 109 6.11 -6.23 9.47
C ASN A 109 7.35 -7.11 9.48
N LYS A 110 7.77 -7.70 10.60
CA LYS A 110 8.90 -8.64 10.66
C LYS A 110 8.53 -10.02 10.13
N GLU A 111 7.30 -10.45 10.36
CA GLU A 111 6.75 -11.62 9.68
C GLU A 111 6.72 -11.36 8.17
N SER A 112 6.48 -10.11 7.74
CA SER A 112 6.69 -9.68 6.34
C SER A 112 8.15 -9.51 5.92
N GLU A 113 9.07 -8.99 6.76
CA GLU A 113 10.51 -8.83 6.44
C GLU A 113 11.22 -10.18 6.33
N VAL A 114 10.78 -11.19 7.09
CA VAL A 114 11.24 -12.58 6.96
C VAL A 114 10.70 -13.23 5.67
N LEU A 115 9.66 -12.66 5.05
CA LEU A 115 9.07 -13.10 3.78
C LEU A 115 9.54 -12.30 2.55
N ILE A 116 10.19 -11.14 2.69
CA ILE A 116 10.63 -10.31 1.56
C ILE A 116 12.08 -10.67 1.18
N MET A 117 12.24 -11.89 0.64
CA MET A 117 13.23 -12.17 -0.42
C MET A 117 12.56 -11.95 -1.79
N LEU A 118 11.92 -10.79 -1.99
CA LEU A 118 11.37 -10.45 -3.29
C LEU A 118 12.54 -10.09 -4.21
N HIS A 119 12.96 -11.05 -5.02
CA HIS A 119 13.79 -10.74 -6.17
C HIS A 119 12.92 -9.93 -7.15
N VAL A 120 13.35 -8.71 -7.48
CA VAL A 120 12.68 -7.86 -8.44
C VAL A 120 13.42 -7.86 -9.76
N GLU A 121 12.69 -8.18 -10.83
CA GLU A 121 13.18 -8.14 -12.20
C GLU A 121 12.30 -7.21 -13.03
N ILE A 122 12.90 -6.37 -13.86
CA ILE A 122 12.13 -5.59 -14.83
C ILE A 122 12.00 -6.40 -16.12
N LYS A 123 10.77 -6.79 -16.47
CA LYS A 123 10.44 -7.59 -17.66
C LYS A 123 9.63 -6.77 -18.65
N THR A 124 9.82 -7.04 -19.94
CA THR A 124 8.91 -6.56 -20.99
C THR A 124 8.01 -7.71 -21.37
N LEU A 125 6.69 -7.53 -21.22
CA LEU A 125 5.68 -8.51 -21.54
C LEU A 125 4.96 -8.13 -22.84
N GLN A 126 4.60 -9.14 -23.62
CA GLN A 126 3.58 -9.00 -24.67
C GLN A 126 2.19 -9.00 -24.04
N SER A 127 1.17 -8.64 -24.82
CA SER A 127 -0.22 -8.75 -24.39
C SER A 127 -0.54 -10.21 -24.10
N GLN A 128 -1.25 -10.48 -23.01
CA GLN A 128 -1.62 -11.83 -22.61
C GLN A 128 -3.13 -11.91 -22.37
N THR A 129 -3.73 -13.01 -22.79
CA THR A 129 -5.14 -13.29 -22.56
C THR A 129 -5.29 -14.13 -21.30
N ALA A 130 -6.23 -13.76 -20.44
CA ALA A 130 -6.66 -14.56 -19.31
C ALA A 130 -8.15 -14.88 -19.41
N LEU A 131 -8.53 -16.12 -19.08
CA LEU A 131 -9.92 -16.55 -18.94
C LEU A 131 -10.20 -16.98 -17.51
N GLY A 132 -11.34 -16.58 -16.96
CA GLY A 132 -11.62 -16.82 -15.55
C GLY A 132 -12.99 -16.34 -15.13
N TYR A 133 -13.14 -16.10 -13.84
CA TYR A 133 -14.38 -15.64 -13.23
C TYR A 133 -14.25 -14.20 -12.78
N GLU A 134 -15.32 -13.43 -12.93
CA GLU A 134 -15.47 -12.15 -12.25
C GLU A 134 -16.23 -12.35 -10.95
N ILE A 135 -15.59 -11.95 -9.85
CA ILE A 135 -16.11 -12.11 -8.50
C ILE A 135 -16.36 -10.71 -7.95
N PRO A 136 -17.63 -10.34 -7.67
CA PRO A 136 -17.93 -9.08 -7.02
C PRO A 136 -17.19 -9.00 -5.68
N GLY A 137 -16.48 -7.89 -5.47
CA GLY A 137 -15.71 -7.66 -4.24
C GLY A 137 -15.90 -6.25 -3.75
N GLU A 138 -15.71 -6.04 -2.45
CA GLU A 138 -15.61 -4.70 -1.88
C GLU A 138 -14.15 -4.26 -1.98
N TYR A 139 -13.89 -3.12 -2.63
CA TYR A 139 -12.57 -2.52 -2.62
C TYR A 139 -12.23 -2.03 -1.21
N ASP A 140 -11.27 -2.67 -0.54
CA ASP A 140 -10.59 -2.07 0.61
C ASP A 140 -9.39 -1.27 0.09
N SER A 141 -9.32 0.01 0.47
CA SER A 141 -8.16 0.88 0.22
C SER A 141 -6.86 0.36 0.85
N ASP A 142 -6.98 -0.58 1.80
CA ASP A 142 -5.86 -1.34 2.33
C ASP A 142 -5.41 -2.43 1.33
N TYR A 143 -4.42 -2.07 0.49
CA TYR A 143 -3.81 -2.98 -0.49
C TYR A 143 -3.32 -4.32 0.11
N SER A 144 -3.06 -4.36 1.42
CA SER A 144 -2.68 -5.60 2.12
C SER A 144 -3.82 -6.58 2.31
N LYS A 145 -5.05 -6.19 1.99
CA LYS A 145 -6.24 -7.06 2.00
C LYS A 145 -6.78 -7.34 0.60
N SER A 146 -6.27 -6.64 -0.41
CA SER A 146 -6.72 -6.79 -1.80
C SER A 146 -5.98 -7.92 -2.54
N GLY A 147 -4.80 -8.34 -2.08
CA GLY A 147 -4.07 -9.48 -2.67
C GLY A 147 -4.68 -10.84 -2.30
N ALA A 148 -4.52 -11.82 -3.20
CA ALA A 148 -4.98 -13.20 -3.01
C ALA A 148 -6.43 -13.31 -2.54
N TYR A 149 -7.34 -12.56 -3.17
CA TYR A 149 -8.76 -12.51 -2.79
C TYR A 149 -9.46 -13.87 -3.00
N TRP A 150 -8.97 -14.67 -3.95
CA TRP A 150 -9.42 -16.05 -4.21
C TRP A 150 -9.44 -16.93 -2.97
N ASN A 151 -8.60 -16.66 -1.96
CA ASN A 151 -8.47 -17.50 -0.76
C ASN A 151 -9.74 -17.51 0.13
N HIS A 152 -10.70 -16.63 -0.14
CA HIS A 152 -11.99 -16.60 0.55
C HIS A 152 -13.14 -17.15 -0.31
N ILE A 153 -12.85 -17.58 -1.53
CA ILE A 153 -13.86 -17.95 -2.52
C ILE A 153 -14.01 -19.46 -2.60
N ASN A 154 -15.27 -19.92 -2.58
CA ASN A 154 -15.60 -21.33 -2.78
C ASN A 154 -15.78 -21.61 -4.27
N PHE A 155 -14.69 -21.98 -4.96
CA PHE A 155 -14.72 -22.24 -6.41
C PHE A 155 -15.57 -23.45 -6.85
N LYS A 156 -16.13 -24.23 -5.92
CA LYS A 156 -17.08 -25.31 -6.25
C LYS A 156 -18.37 -24.82 -6.90
N GLU A 157 -18.69 -23.53 -6.75
CA GLU A 157 -19.87 -22.89 -7.33
C GLU A 157 -19.60 -22.35 -8.75
N TYR A 158 -18.37 -22.47 -9.25
CA TYR A 158 -17.94 -21.97 -10.55
C TYR A 158 -17.68 -23.12 -11.54
N PRO A 159 -17.82 -22.89 -12.86
CA PRO A 159 -17.53 -23.89 -13.88
C PRO A 159 -16.08 -24.40 -13.79
N ALA A 160 -15.83 -25.70 -13.88
CA ALA A 160 -14.47 -26.23 -13.84
C ALA A 160 -13.62 -25.72 -15.02
N TYR A 161 -12.31 -25.58 -14.81
CA TYR A 161 -11.39 -25.24 -15.90
C TYR A 161 -11.41 -26.31 -17.00
N PRO A 162 -11.26 -25.89 -18.28
CA PRO A 162 -11.04 -26.83 -19.38
C PRO A 162 -9.80 -27.71 -19.15
N GLU A 163 -9.81 -28.93 -19.71
CA GLU A 163 -8.69 -29.86 -19.60
C GLU A 163 -7.40 -29.29 -20.23
N GLY A 164 -6.26 -29.51 -19.56
CA GLY A 164 -4.92 -29.16 -20.08
C GLY A 164 -4.46 -27.73 -19.82
N ILE A 165 -5.22 -26.95 -19.05
CA ILE A 165 -4.95 -25.52 -18.81
C ILE A 165 -3.99 -25.26 -17.63
N HIS A 166 -3.64 -26.29 -16.86
CA HIS A 166 -2.85 -26.18 -15.63
C HIS A 166 -1.41 -25.68 -15.80
N ASP A 167 -0.87 -25.61 -17.03
CA ASP A 167 0.55 -25.26 -17.27
C ASP A 167 0.81 -23.75 -17.48
N TYR A 168 -0.23 -22.96 -17.77
CA TYR A 168 -0.09 -21.55 -18.15
C TYR A 168 0.00 -20.58 -16.96
N GLY A 169 -0.33 -21.06 -15.74
CA GLY A 169 -0.37 -20.26 -14.52
C GLY A 169 -1.74 -19.59 -14.30
N GLU A 170 -2.14 -19.51 -13.03
CA GLU A 170 -3.37 -18.86 -12.59
C GLU A 170 -3.11 -17.40 -12.28
N VAL A 171 -4.03 -16.50 -12.61
CA VAL A 171 -3.88 -15.06 -12.39
C VAL A 171 -5.03 -14.48 -11.58
N GLY A 172 -4.68 -13.62 -10.63
CA GLY A 172 -5.60 -12.80 -9.85
C GLY A 172 -5.38 -11.33 -10.17
N LEU A 173 -6.45 -10.56 -10.36
CA LEU A 173 -6.35 -9.12 -10.53
C LEU A 173 -7.67 -8.41 -10.26
N TRP A 174 -7.59 -7.11 -9.94
CA TRP A 174 -8.77 -6.27 -9.79
C TRP A 174 -9.10 -5.57 -11.10
N THR A 175 -10.38 -5.58 -11.47
CA THR A 175 -10.91 -5.02 -12.70
C THR A 175 -12.11 -4.12 -12.41
N HIS A 176 -12.34 -3.16 -13.30
CA HIS A 176 -13.60 -2.41 -13.36
C HIS A 176 -14.36 -2.92 -14.59
N PRO A 177 -15.30 -3.87 -14.43
CA PRO A 177 -15.98 -4.51 -15.56
C PRO A 177 -16.81 -3.51 -16.37
N ASP A 178 -17.28 -2.44 -15.72
CA ASP A 178 -17.81 -1.28 -16.39
C ASP A 178 -17.14 0.00 -15.85
N HIS A 179 -16.91 0.98 -16.73
CA HIS A 179 -16.31 2.27 -16.36
C HIS A 179 -17.36 3.27 -15.84
N ILE A 180 -18.58 2.81 -15.52
CA ILE A 180 -19.76 3.66 -15.31
C ILE A 180 -20.22 3.61 -13.85
N SER A 181 -20.41 2.40 -13.30
CA SER A 181 -20.76 2.13 -11.91
C SER A 181 -19.57 2.38 -10.98
N GLY A 182 -18.35 2.19 -11.48
CA GLY A 182 -17.14 2.21 -10.67
C GLY A 182 -17.02 0.99 -9.75
N GLU A 183 -17.87 -0.03 -9.95
CA GLU A 183 -17.78 -1.29 -9.23
C GLU A 183 -16.44 -1.97 -9.54
N LEU A 184 -15.91 -2.66 -8.54
CA LEU A 184 -14.62 -3.33 -8.64
C LEU A 184 -14.85 -4.82 -8.48
N HIS A 185 -14.43 -5.59 -9.48
CA HIS A 185 -14.52 -7.04 -9.47
C HIS A 185 -13.13 -7.63 -9.37
N TYR A 186 -12.99 -8.66 -8.55
CA TYR A 186 -11.80 -9.49 -8.55
C TYR A 186 -11.94 -10.54 -9.64
N PHE A 187 -11.00 -10.56 -10.57
CA PHE A 187 -10.88 -11.61 -11.57
C PHE A 187 -9.91 -12.67 -11.08
N PHE A 188 -10.32 -13.94 -11.16
CA PHE A 188 -9.43 -15.08 -10.93
C PHE A 188 -9.58 -16.09 -12.07
N GLY A 189 -8.46 -16.50 -12.67
CA GLY A 189 -8.48 -17.29 -13.88
C GLY A 189 -7.12 -17.87 -14.23
N PHE A 190 -6.92 -18.18 -15.50
CA PHE A 190 -5.68 -18.73 -16.04
C PHE A 190 -5.26 -17.99 -17.31
N LEU A 191 -3.96 -17.95 -17.58
CA LEU A 191 -3.43 -17.46 -18.85
C LEU A 191 -3.71 -18.46 -19.97
N THR A 192 -3.94 -17.99 -21.20
CA THR A 192 -4.15 -18.86 -22.35
C THR A 192 -3.83 -18.17 -23.66
N ASP A 193 -3.42 -18.97 -24.66
CA ASP A 193 -3.35 -18.52 -26.06
C ASP A 193 -4.66 -18.77 -26.83
N SER A 194 -5.65 -19.41 -26.19
CA SER A 194 -6.95 -19.69 -26.79
C SER A 194 -7.74 -18.41 -27.04
N THR A 195 -8.37 -18.32 -28.21
CA THR A 195 -9.34 -17.27 -28.54
C THR A 195 -10.78 -17.66 -28.20
N GLU A 196 -11.02 -18.93 -27.84
CA GLU A 196 -12.34 -19.42 -27.46
C GLU A 196 -12.60 -19.16 -25.98
N ILE A 197 -13.77 -18.59 -25.68
CA ILE A 197 -14.22 -18.30 -24.32
C ILE A 197 -15.25 -19.38 -23.95
N PRO A 198 -14.94 -20.32 -23.04
CA PRO A 198 -15.91 -21.32 -22.61
C PRO A 198 -17.12 -20.67 -21.92
N GLU A 199 -18.25 -21.36 -21.92
CA GLU A 199 -19.46 -20.88 -21.25
C GLU A 199 -19.22 -20.65 -19.76
N GLY A 200 -19.62 -19.48 -19.26
CA GLY A 200 -19.42 -19.07 -17.86
C GLY A 200 -18.05 -18.49 -17.54
N PHE A 201 -17.17 -18.31 -18.54
CA PHE A 201 -15.88 -17.64 -18.38
C PHE A 201 -15.92 -16.21 -18.92
N HIS A 202 -15.15 -15.35 -18.27
CA HIS A 202 -14.89 -13.98 -18.65
C HIS A 202 -13.48 -13.87 -19.21
N LYS A 203 -13.27 -12.93 -20.14
CA LYS A 203 -11.97 -12.67 -20.73
C LYS A 203 -11.40 -11.34 -20.24
N VAL A 204 -10.15 -11.37 -19.81
CA VAL A 204 -9.34 -10.19 -19.50
C VAL A 204 -8.13 -10.17 -20.43
N GLU A 205 -7.84 -8.99 -20.98
CA GLU A 205 -6.64 -8.72 -21.76
C GLU A 205 -5.63 -7.97 -20.87
N ILE A 206 -4.53 -8.63 -20.51
CA ILE A 206 -3.43 -8.03 -19.76
C ILE A 206 -2.54 -7.28 -20.78
N PRO A 207 -2.40 -5.94 -20.67
CA PRO A 207 -1.69 -5.15 -21.66
C PRO A 207 -0.21 -5.50 -21.79
N ALA A 208 0.32 -5.39 -23.00
CA ALA A 208 1.77 -5.39 -23.22
C ALA A 208 2.41 -4.19 -22.49
N GLY A 209 3.62 -4.36 -21.96
CA GLY A 209 4.31 -3.29 -21.26
C GLY A 209 5.52 -3.74 -20.47
N ARG A 210 6.12 -2.80 -19.74
CA ARG A 210 7.18 -3.11 -18.77
C ARG A 210 6.57 -3.33 -17.39
N TYR A 211 7.05 -4.36 -16.72
CA TYR A 211 6.56 -4.79 -15.42
C TYR A 211 7.75 -4.99 -14.48
N ALA A 212 7.64 -4.47 -13.27
CA ALA A 212 8.45 -4.92 -12.15
C ALA A 212 7.81 -6.20 -11.61
N VAL A 213 8.56 -7.30 -11.67
CA VAL A 213 8.10 -8.63 -11.31
C VAL A 213 8.77 -9.06 -10.03
N PHE A 214 7.98 -9.31 -8.99
CA PHE A 214 8.45 -9.72 -7.68
C PHE A 214 8.14 -11.20 -7.45
N THR A 215 9.15 -12.01 -7.17
CA THR A 215 8.96 -13.44 -6.91
C THR A 215 8.71 -13.73 -5.44
N ILE A 216 7.60 -14.40 -5.16
CA ILE A 216 7.25 -14.99 -3.87
C ILE A 216 7.52 -16.48 -3.93
N LYS A 217 8.45 -16.93 -3.07
CA LYS A 217 8.82 -18.35 -2.98
C LYS A 217 7.68 -19.20 -2.42
N SER A 218 7.78 -20.49 -2.68
CA SER A 218 6.83 -21.48 -2.21
C SER A 218 6.57 -21.42 -0.72
N GLN A 219 5.32 -21.66 -0.38
CA GLN A 219 4.81 -21.66 0.98
C GLN A 219 4.23 -23.03 1.31
N GLU A 220 4.21 -23.37 2.59
CA GLU A 220 3.76 -24.70 3.04
C GLU A 220 2.28 -24.97 2.73
N THR A 221 1.44 -23.93 2.65
CA THR A 221 0.01 -24.05 2.38
C THR A 221 -0.49 -22.93 1.47
N PRO A 222 -1.62 -23.12 0.76
CA PRO A 222 -2.25 -22.06 -0.04
C PRO A 222 -2.60 -20.83 0.80
N GLU A 223 -3.03 -20.99 2.05
CA GLU A 223 -3.35 -19.87 2.94
C GLU A 223 -2.10 -19.05 3.27
N LYS A 224 -0.97 -19.71 3.54
CA LYS A 224 0.32 -19.03 3.73
C LYS A 224 0.81 -18.36 2.44
N MET A 225 0.54 -18.95 1.28
CA MET A 225 0.79 -18.30 -0.02
C MET A 225 -0.03 -17.03 -0.17
N ALA A 226 -1.33 -17.09 0.16
CA ALA A 226 -2.20 -15.92 0.13
C ALA A 226 -1.72 -14.80 1.08
N ASP A 227 -1.29 -15.16 2.30
CA ASP A 227 -0.71 -14.21 3.25
C ASP A 227 0.59 -13.60 2.72
N ALA A 228 1.49 -14.40 2.13
CA ALA A 228 2.73 -13.92 1.54
C ALA A 228 2.49 -12.96 0.35
N VAL A 229 1.46 -13.23 -0.46
CA VAL A 229 1.04 -12.35 -1.57
C VAL A 229 0.50 -11.02 -1.07
N ARG A 230 -0.34 -11.03 -0.05
CA ARG A 230 -0.84 -9.82 0.62
C ARG A 230 0.29 -8.96 1.18
N ASP A 231 1.23 -9.61 1.86
CA ASP A 231 2.41 -8.97 2.41
C ASP A 231 3.33 -8.41 1.32
N GLY A 232 3.51 -9.16 0.22
CA GLY A 232 4.26 -8.71 -0.94
C GLY A 232 3.65 -7.47 -1.60
N TRP A 233 2.34 -7.43 -1.83
CA TRP A 233 1.66 -6.25 -2.35
C TRP A 233 1.80 -5.04 -1.43
N ARG A 234 1.65 -5.25 -0.11
CA ARG A 234 1.89 -4.18 0.88
C ARG A 234 3.29 -3.61 0.72
N TYR A 235 4.32 -4.44 0.71
CA TYR A 235 5.71 -4.00 0.51
C TYR A 235 5.90 -3.24 -0.80
N VAL A 236 5.38 -3.77 -1.91
CA VAL A 236 5.52 -3.15 -3.24
C VAL A 236 4.99 -1.72 -3.22
N PHE A 237 3.78 -1.50 -2.69
CA PHE A 237 3.14 -0.19 -2.70
C PHE A 237 3.61 0.77 -1.61
N THR A 238 3.96 0.28 -0.42
CA THR A 238 4.31 1.17 0.72
C THR A 238 5.81 1.41 0.85
N GLU A 239 6.65 0.51 0.36
CA GLU A 239 8.11 0.57 0.53
C GLU A 239 8.84 0.64 -0.79
N TRP A 240 8.74 -0.39 -1.64
CA TRP A 240 9.55 -0.48 -2.85
C TRP A 240 9.30 0.70 -3.78
N LEU A 241 8.04 0.99 -4.12
CA LEU A 241 7.67 2.07 -5.04
C LEU A 241 8.11 3.45 -4.52
N CYS A 242 8.04 3.68 -3.21
CA CYS A 242 8.46 4.92 -2.56
C CYS A 242 9.98 5.18 -2.64
N THR A 243 10.77 4.12 -2.87
CA THR A 243 12.23 4.21 -2.98
C THR A 243 12.74 4.28 -4.42
N GLN A 244 11.88 4.04 -5.41
CA GLN A 244 12.28 3.99 -6.82
C GLN A 244 12.64 5.37 -7.36
N LYS A 245 13.77 5.42 -8.07
CA LYS A 245 14.28 6.63 -8.75
C LYS A 245 14.26 6.52 -10.27
N GLU A 246 14.10 5.30 -10.80
CA GLU A 246 14.12 5.02 -12.23
C GLU A 246 12.72 4.77 -12.80
N TYR A 247 11.78 4.34 -11.96
CA TYR A 247 10.47 3.86 -12.38
C TYR A 247 9.34 4.52 -11.60
N LYS A 248 8.21 4.72 -12.28
CA LYS A 248 6.91 5.03 -11.67
C LYS A 248 5.86 4.05 -12.19
N ILE A 249 4.75 3.94 -11.45
CA ILE A 249 3.62 3.09 -11.87
C ILE A 249 3.03 3.58 -13.20
N SER A 250 2.71 2.64 -14.09
CA SER A 250 1.97 2.92 -15.31
C SER A 250 0.48 2.76 -15.07
N HIS A 251 -0.30 3.80 -15.38
CA HIS A 251 -1.77 3.75 -15.32
C HIS A 251 -2.41 3.07 -16.54
N GLN A 252 -1.60 2.67 -17.53
CA GLN A 252 -2.07 1.94 -18.73
C GLN A 252 -1.92 0.42 -18.60
N GLY A 253 -1.11 -0.05 -17.63
CA GLY A 253 -0.98 -1.47 -17.34
C GLY A 253 -1.92 -1.89 -16.20
N MET A 254 -1.91 -3.20 -15.91
CA MET A 254 -2.72 -3.79 -14.85
C MET A 254 -1.80 -4.40 -13.78
N CYS A 255 -2.13 -4.20 -12.51
CA CYS A 255 -1.47 -4.96 -11.44
C CYS A 255 -2.11 -6.35 -11.37
N PHE A 256 -1.31 -7.40 -11.36
CA PHE A 256 -1.82 -8.76 -11.24
C PHE A 256 -0.84 -9.67 -10.50
N GLU A 257 -1.39 -10.68 -9.85
CA GLU A 257 -0.66 -11.80 -9.25
C GLU A 257 -0.77 -13.00 -10.18
N CYS A 258 0.31 -13.78 -10.31
CA CYS A 258 0.36 -15.01 -11.09
C CYS A 258 0.89 -16.15 -10.21
N TYR A 259 0.22 -17.29 -10.23
CA TYR A 259 0.55 -18.50 -9.49
C TYR A 259 0.97 -19.58 -10.49
N GLN A 260 2.23 -20.01 -10.42
CA GLN A 260 2.77 -20.99 -11.34
C GLN A 260 3.66 -21.99 -10.59
N GLY A 261 3.30 -23.27 -10.67
CA GLY A 261 3.94 -24.30 -9.88
C GLY A 261 3.73 -24.05 -8.38
N GLU A 262 4.82 -23.95 -7.63
CA GLU A 262 4.78 -23.66 -6.19
C GLU A 262 5.05 -22.18 -5.87
N GLU A 263 5.33 -21.34 -6.87
CA GLU A 263 5.69 -19.93 -6.68
C GLU A 263 4.53 -18.99 -7.05
N ALA A 264 4.58 -17.78 -6.51
CA ALA A 264 3.72 -16.68 -6.94
C ALA A 264 4.56 -15.48 -7.39
N TYR A 265 4.00 -14.68 -8.28
CA TYR A 265 4.66 -13.54 -8.88
C TYR A 265 3.74 -12.33 -8.84
N LEU A 266 4.25 -11.18 -8.37
CA LEU A 266 3.52 -9.92 -8.39
C LEU A 266 4.00 -9.08 -9.57
N TYR A 267 3.09 -8.65 -10.42
CA TYR A 267 3.39 -7.85 -11.61
C TYR A 267 2.88 -6.43 -11.41
N LEU A 268 3.80 -5.49 -11.19
CA LEU A 268 3.51 -4.06 -11.12
C LEU A 268 3.87 -3.40 -12.46
N PRO A 269 2.92 -2.78 -13.17
CA PRO A 269 3.21 -2.11 -14.43
C PRO A 269 4.01 -0.82 -14.18
N VAL A 270 5.12 -0.64 -14.89
CA VAL A 270 6.05 0.48 -14.68
C VAL A 270 6.44 1.16 -15.99
N ILE A 271 6.75 2.45 -15.89
CA ILE A 271 7.38 3.25 -16.93
C ILE A 271 8.58 3.99 -16.36
N ASP A 272 9.53 4.35 -17.22
CA ASP A 272 10.68 5.17 -16.82
C ASP A 272 10.21 6.54 -16.32
N LEU A 273 10.93 7.09 -15.33
CA LEU A 273 10.57 8.34 -14.67
C LEU A 273 10.71 9.56 -15.57
#